data_AF-A5D905-F1
#
_entry.id   AF-A5D905-F1
#
_cell.length_a   1.000
_cell.length_b   1.000
_cell.length_c   1.000
_cell.angle_alpha   90.00
_cell.angle_beta   90.00
_cell.angle_gamma   90.00
#
_symmetry.space_group_name_H-M   'P 1'
#
loop_
_entity.id
_entity.type
_entity.pdbx_description
1 polymer ?
#
loop_
_entity_poly.entity_id
_entity_poly.type
_entity_poly.pdbx_seq_one_letter_code
_entity_poly.pdbx_strand_id
1 'polypeptide(L)'
;DCREDPIQMSMIIYSCLKEERKILENAQRFNQAQSGNIQSTVMLDKQKELDSKVRNVKDKVMCIEHEIKSLEDLQDEYDFKCKTLQNREHETNGVAKSDQKQEQLLLKKMYLMLDNKRKEVVHKIIELLNVTELTQNALINDELVEWKRRQQSACIGGRPLLSFL
;
A
#
# COMPACT_ATOMS: atom_id res chain seq x y z
N ASP A 1 62.21 2.00 6.50
CA ASP A 1 61.75 2.49 7.81
C ASP A 1 61.04 3.81 7.69
N CYS A 2 59.75 3.76 8.02
CA CYS A 2 58.89 4.90 8.22
C CYS A 2 59.54 5.92 9.15
N ARG A 3 59.56 7.18 8.73
CA ARG A 3 59.25 8.26 9.66
C ARG A 3 58.07 8.99 9.08
N GLU A 4 56.88 8.51 9.42
CA GLU A 4 55.71 9.37 9.55
C GLU A 4 56.20 10.59 10.34
N ASP A 5 56.18 11.78 9.74
CA ASP A 5 56.50 13.00 10.46
C ASP A 5 55.34 13.22 11.46
N PRO A 6 55.53 12.89 12.75
CA PRO A 6 54.43 12.89 13.71
C PRO A 6 53.93 14.32 13.95
N ILE A 7 54.78 15.32 13.68
CA ILE A 7 54.45 16.74 13.79
C ILE A 7 53.55 17.13 12.62
N GLN A 8 53.90 16.74 11.39
CA GLN A 8 53.04 16.94 10.22
C GLN A 8 51.68 16.24 10.39
N MET A 9 51.68 15.00 10.86
CA MET A 9 50.45 14.24 11.12
C MET A 9 49.58 14.94 12.19
N SER A 10 50.19 15.40 13.29
CA SER A 10 49.51 16.15 14.34
C SER A 10 48.94 17.49 13.84
N MET A 11 49.64 18.19 12.95
CA MET A 11 49.17 19.42 12.33
C MET A 11 47.98 19.19 11.38
N ILE A 12 48.00 18.09 10.61
CA ILE A 12 46.88 17.70 9.74
C ILE A 12 45.67 17.36 10.60
N ILE A 13 45.83 16.51 11.63
CA ILE A 13 44.74 16.14 12.55
C ILE A 13 44.16 17.38 13.24
N TYR A 14 45.01 18.27 13.76
CA TYR A 14 44.57 19.53 14.37
C TYR A 14 43.76 20.40 13.39
N SER A 15 44.23 20.51 12.14
CA SER A 15 43.56 21.30 11.11
C SER A 15 42.22 20.72 10.71
N CYS A 16 42.14 19.39 10.51
CA CYS A 16 40.89 18.68 10.23
C CYS A 16 39.88 18.89 11.38
N LEU A 17 40.27 18.63 12.63
CA LEU A 17 39.39 18.78 13.79
C LEU A 17 38.94 20.24 14.00
N LYS A 18 39.82 21.21 13.69
CA LYS A 18 39.47 22.63 13.75
C LYS A 18 38.47 23.00 12.66
N GLU A 19 38.61 22.46 11.46
CA GLU A 19 37.68 22.72 10.36
C GLU A 19 36.34 22.02 10.58
N GLU A 20 36.33 20.78 11.09
CA GLU A 20 35.11 20.09 11.51
C GLU A 20 34.32 20.88 12.56
N ARG A 21 35.00 21.44 13.57
CA ARG A 21 34.33 22.32 14.56
C ARG A 21 33.70 23.54 13.92
N LYS A 22 34.39 24.21 12.98
CA LYS A 22 33.81 25.35 12.25
C LYS A 22 32.62 24.93 11.39
N ILE A 23 32.69 23.77 10.73
CA ILE A 23 31.58 23.22 9.94
C ILE A 23 30.37 22.98 10.85
N LEU A 24 30.55 22.39 12.03
CA LEU A 24 29.48 22.16 13.00
C LEU A 24 28.88 23.47 13.54
N GLU A 25 29.70 24.45 13.91
CA GLU A 25 29.25 25.78 14.35
C GLU A 25 28.46 26.50 13.25
N ASN A 26 28.96 26.44 12.00
CA ASN A 26 28.27 27.02 10.84
C ASN A 26 26.95 26.31 10.54
N ALA A 27 26.90 24.97 10.64
CA ALA A 27 25.69 24.19 10.45
C ALA A 27 24.63 24.50 11.53
N GLN A 28 25.03 24.72 12.78
CA GLN A 28 24.11 25.15 13.85
C GLN A 28 23.51 26.53 13.57
N ARG A 29 24.31 27.47 13.07
CA ARG A 29 23.82 28.79 12.64
C ARG A 29 22.87 28.70 11.46
N PHE A 30 23.15 27.79 10.52
CA PHE A 30 22.29 27.54 9.37
C PHE A 30 20.91 26.99 9.79
N ASN A 31 20.85 26.10 10.79
CA ASN A 31 19.60 25.57 11.34
C ASN A 31 18.74 26.66 12.03
N GLN A 32 19.34 27.70 12.62
CA GLN A 32 18.60 28.82 13.21
C GLN A 32 18.11 29.83 12.17
N ALA A 33 18.77 29.92 11.01
CA ALA A 33 18.43 30.86 9.93
C ALA A 33 17.54 30.23 8.82
N GLN A 34 17.42 28.90 8.76
CA GLN A 34 16.69 28.23 7.68
C GLN A 34 15.18 28.11 7.97
N SER A 35 14.44 29.07 7.41
CA SER A 35 13.10 28.83 6.86
C SER A 35 13.13 28.01 5.54
N GLY A 36 14.31 27.48 5.15
CA GLY A 36 14.59 26.85 3.85
C GLY A 36 14.60 25.32 3.80
N ASN A 37 14.46 24.63 4.95
CA ASN A 37 14.36 23.15 4.99
C ASN A 37 12.93 22.64 4.74
N ILE A 38 11.94 23.55 4.72
CA ILE A 38 10.52 23.21 4.58
C ILE A 38 10.26 22.43 3.28
N GLN A 39 10.90 22.81 2.16
CA GLN A 39 10.66 22.15 0.87
C GLN A 39 11.12 20.67 0.86
N SER A 40 12.25 20.34 1.50
CA SER A 40 12.75 18.96 1.54
C SER A 40 11.89 18.09 2.46
N THR A 41 11.43 18.64 3.58
CA THR A 41 10.52 17.95 4.49
C THR A 41 9.17 17.70 3.83
N VAL A 42 8.60 18.70 3.14
CA VAL A 42 7.32 18.58 2.44
C VAL A 42 7.37 17.51 1.33
N MET A 43 8.45 17.41 0.55
CA MET A 43 8.59 16.35 -0.45
C MET A 43 8.68 14.95 0.18
N LEU A 44 9.39 14.82 1.31
CA LEU A 44 9.49 13.55 2.02
C LEU A 44 8.13 13.11 2.60
N ASP A 45 7.34 14.06 3.09
CA ASP A 45 6.01 13.79 3.64
C ASP A 45 5.01 13.40 2.54
N LYS A 46 5.03 14.08 1.38
CA LYS A 46 4.24 13.68 0.20
C LYS A 46 4.55 12.26 -0.25
N GLN A 47 5.83 11.91 -0.33
CA GLN A 47 6.26 10.56 -0.72
C GLN A 47 5.74 9.50 0.27
N LYS A 48 5.90 9.74 1.58
CA LYS A 48 5.39 8.83 2.62
C LYS A 48 3.88 8.67 2.56
N GLU A 49 3.15 9.75 2.31
CA GLU A 49 1.69 9.72 2.16
C GLU A 49 1.30 8.87 0.95
N LEU A 50 1.96 9.06 -0.20
CA LEU A 50 1.69 8.27 -1.40
C LEU A 50 2.02 6.79 -1.20
N ASP A 51 3.17 6.48 -0.60
CA ASP A 51 3.54 5.10 -0.26
C ASP A 51 2.51 4.45 0.66
N SER A 52 1.96 5.23 1.61
CA SER A 52 0.88 4.77 2.49
C SER A 52 -0.42 4.51 1.72
N LYS A 53 -0.78 5.38 0.77
CA LYS A 53 -1.97 5.20 -0.08
C LYS A 53 -1.84 3.96 -0.98
N VAL A 54 -0.67 3.77 -1.61
CA VAL A 54 -0.37 2.60 -2.43
C VAL A 54 -0.41 1.31 -1.61
N ARG A 55 0.15 1.33 -0.39
CA ARG A 55 0.06 0.19 0.53
C ARG A 55 -1.39 -0.12 0.90
N ASN A 56 -2.19 0.89 1.22
CA ASN A 56 -3.61 0.72 1.52
C ASN A 56 -4.40 0.12 0.35
N VAL A 57 -4.13 0.54 -0.90
CA VAL A 57 -4.72 -0.08 -2.11
C VAL A 57 -4.36 -1.57 -2.17
N LYS A 58 -3.07 -1.92 -2.00
CA LYS A 58 -2.61 -3.31 -1.98
C LYS A 58 -3.31 -4.14 -0.90
N ASP A 59 -3.39 -3.62 0.32
CA ASP A 59 -3.97 -4.33 1.45
C ASP A 59 -5.48 -4.56 1.23
N LYS A 60 -6.21 -3.58 0.69
CA LYS A 60 -7.63 -3.72 0.31
C LYS A 60 -7.83 -4.75 -0.80
N VAL A 61 -6.98 -4.78 -1.82
CA VAL A 61 -7.02 -5.81 -2.88
C VAL A 61 -6.88 -7.21 -2.27
N MET A 62 -5.90 -7.41 -1.39
CA MET A 62 -5.68 -8.70 -0.73
C MET A 62 -6.87 -9.10 0.16
N CYS A 63 -7.48 -8.16 0.87
CA CYS A 63 -8.67 -8.38 1.68
C CYS A 63 -9.85 -8.86 0.81
N ILE A 64 -10.11 -8.16 -0.30
CA ILE A 64 -11.19 -8.51 -1.24
C ILE A 64 -10.93 -9.89 -1.86
N GLU A 65 -9.69 -10.19 -2.26
CA GLU A 65 -9.33 -11.50 -2.81
C GLU A 65 -9.63 -12.64 -1.81
N HIS A 66 -9.31 -12.44 -0.53
CA HIS A 66 -9.62 -13.39 0.52
C HIS A 66 -11.14 -13.59 0.71
N GLU A 67 -11.91 -12.50 0.63
CA GLU A 67 -13.37 -12.57 0.72
C GLU A 67 -14.03 -13.24 -0.48
N ILE A 68 -13.47 -13.05 -1.68
CA ILE A 68 -13.90 -13.75 -2.89
C ILE A 68 -13.69 -15.26 -2.73
N LYS A 69 -12.53 -15.71 -2.27
CA LYS A 69 -12.28 -17.14 -1.97
C LYS A 69 -13.30 -17.69 -0.97
N SER A 70 -13.55 -16.94 0.11
CA SER A 70 -14.55 -17.30 1.12
C SER A 70 -16.00 -17.27 0.61
N LEU A 71 -16.27 -16.56 -0.48
CA LEU A 71 -17.58 -16.51 -1.16
C LEU A 71 -17.71 -17.68 -2.13
N GLU A 72 -16.65 -18.02 -2.86
CA GLU A 72 -16.55 -19.19 -3.73
C GLU A 72 -16.80 -20.48 -2.93
N ASP A 73 -16.11 -20.66 -1.80
CA ASP A 73 -16.30 -21.84 -0.93
C ASP A 73 -17.76 -22.00 -0.46
N LEU A 74 -18.40 -20.89 -0.07
CA LEU A 74 -19.80 -20.90 0.38
C LEU A 74 -20.76 -21.21 -0.77
N GLN A 75 -20.44 -20.75 -1.99
CA GLN A 75 -21.24 -21.01 -3.17
C GLN A 75 -21.12 -22.48 -3.59
N ASP A 76 -19.92 -23.05 -3.55
CA ASP A 76 -19.69 -24.47 -3.83
C ASP A 76 -20.44 -25.37 -2.84
N GLU A 77 -20.42 -25.02 -1.55
CA GLU A 77 -21.20 -25.75 -0.53
C GLU A 77 -22.71 -25.65 -0.78
N TYR A 78 -23.20 -24.46 -1.15
CA TYR A 78 -24.60 -24.23 -1.49
C TYR A 78 -25.02 -25.07 -2.71
N ASP A 79 -24.24 -25.02 -3.78
CA ASP A 79 -24.49 -25.76 -5.02
C ASP A 79 -24.47 -27.28 -4.79
N PHE A 80 -23.51 -27.76 -3.97
CA PHE A 80 -23.44 -29.15 -3.57
C PHE A 80 -24.71 -29.60 -2.84
N LYS A 81 -25.21 -28.80 -1.89
CA LYS A 81 -26.45 -29.11 -1.15
C LYS A 81 -27.68 -29.07 -2.04
N CYS A 82 -27.80 -28.08 -2.93
CA CYS A 82 -28.88 -28.02 -3.91
C CYS A 82 -28.93 -29.26 -4.80
N LYS A 83 -27.78 -29.65 -5.38
CA LYS A 83 -27.68 -30.86 -6.22
C LYS A 83 -28.02 -32.12 -5.43
N THR A 84 -27.53 -32.23 -4.19
CA THR A 84 -27.83 -33.37 -3.31
C THR A 84 -29.32 -33.53 -3.04
N LEU A 85 -30.02 -32.41 -2.77
CA LEU A 85 -31.46 -32.40 -2.51
C LEU A 85 -32.28 -32.77 -3.75
N GLN A 86 -31.92 -32.19 -4.90
CA GLN A 86 -32.59 -32.49 -6.16
C GLN A 86 -32.46 -33.96 -6.55
N ASN A 87 -31.27 -34.55 -6.38
CA ASN A 87 -31.04 -35.97 -6.65
C ASN A 87 -31.89 -36.89 -5.74
N ARG A 88 -32.07 -36.52 -4.46
CA ARG A 88 -32.93 -37.29 -3.52
C ARG A 88 -34.42 -37.20 -3.85
N GLU A 89 -34.90 -36.08 -4.36
CA GLU A 89 -36.31 -35.97 -4.80
C GLU A 89 -36.62 -36.88 -6.01
N HIS A 90 -35.61 -37.28 -6.78
CA HIS A 90 -35.74 -38.23 -7.88
C HIS A 90 -35.65 -39.71 -7.46
N GLU A 91 -35.26 -40.02 -6.22
CA GLU A 91 -35.19 -41.38 -5.69
C GLU A 91 -36.52 -41.79 -5.04
N THR A 92 -36.99 -43.02 -5.29
CA THR A 92 -38.28 -43.56 -4.83
C THR A 92 -38.39 -43.78 -3.30
N ASN A 93 -37.29 -43.60 -2.55
CA ASN A 93 -37.26 -43.71 -1.10
C ASN A 93 -37.42 -42.31 -0.46
N GLY A 94 -38.67 -41.95 -0.15
CA GLY A 94 -38.99 -40.64 0.41
C GLY A 94 -38.37 -40.38 1.80
N VAL A 95 -37.65 -39.28 1.93
CA VAL A 95 -37.23 -38.69 3.23
C VAL A 95 -38.47 -38.18 3.98
N ALA A 96 -38.42 -38.17 5.32
CA ALA A 96 -39.52 -37.64 6.14
C ALA A 96 -39.79 -36.16 5.80
N LYS A 97 -41.08 -35.79 5.65
CA LYS A 97 -41.49 -34.41 5.28
C LYS A 97 -40.99 -33.32 6.24
N SER A 98 -40.65 -33.68 7.48
CA SER A 98 -40.02 -32.77 8.46
C SER A 98 -38.62 -32.36 8.03
N ASP A 99 -37.84 -33.31 7.55
CA ASP A 99 -36.41 -33.16 7.28
C ASP A 99 -36.22 -32.37 5.97
N GLN A 100 -37.08 -32.62 4.98
CA GLN A 100 -37.13 -31.86 3.73
C GLN A 100 -37.44 -30.36 3.96
N LYS A 101 -38.35 -30.04 4.90
CA LYS A 101 -38.64 -28.63 5.27
C LYS A 101 -37.43 -27.97 5.94
N GLN A 102 -36.72 -28.70 6.79
CA GLN A 102 -35.54 -28.19 7.48
C GLN A 102 -34.38 -27.93 6.51
N GLU A 103 -34.18 -28.81 5.52
CA GLU A 103 -33.21 -28.65 4.44
C GLU A 103 -33.54 -27.44 3.54
N GLN A 104 -34.82 -27.22 3.20
CA GLN A 104 -35.24 -26.01 2.46
C GLN A 104 -34.97 -24.71 3.24
N LEU A 105 -35.20 -24.70 4.56
CA LEU A 105 -34.88 -23.55 5.40
C LEU A 105 -33.38 -23.27 5.43
N LEU A 106 -32.55 -24.33 5.49
CA LEU A 106 -31.09 -24.20 5.43
C LEU A 106 -30.64 -23.60 4.11
N LEU A 107 -31.15 -24.08 2.98
CA LEU A 107 -30.85 -23.51 1.66
C LEU A 107 -31.25 -22.03 1.57
N LYS A 108 -32.43 -21.67 2.06
CA LYS A 108 -32.88 -20.27 2.08
C LYS A 108 -31.95 -19.39 2.92
N LYS A 109 -31.46 -19.92 4.05
CA LYS A 109 -30.46 -19.23 4.88
C LYS A 109 -29.14 -19.04 4.13
N MET A 110 -28.64 -20.09 3.47
CA MET A 110 -27.40 -20.02 2.69
C MET A 110 -27.52 -19.05 1.51
N TYR A 111 -28.67 -19.01 0.83
CA TYR A 111 -28.95 -18.03 -0.23
C TYR A 111 -28.85 -16.59 0.29
N LEU A 112 -29.45 -16.30 1.45
CA LEU A 112 -29.36 -14.98 2.06
C LEU A 112 -27.91 -14.64 2.47
N MET A 113 -27.15 -15.61 2.96
CA MET A 113 -25.73 -15.42 3.27
C MET A 113 -24.91 -15.09 2.01
N LEU A 114 -25.16 -15.79 0.90
CA LEU A 114 -24.53 -15.52 -0.40
C LEU A 114 -24.87 -14.12 -0.91
N ASP A 115 -26.15 -13.73 -0.87
CA ASP A 115 -26.59 -12.39 -1.28
C ASP A 115 -25.89 -11.29 -0.46
N ASN A 116 -25.85 -11.45 0.86
CA ASN A 116 -25.18 -10.50 1.75
C ASN A 116 -23.67 -10.43 1.47
N LYS A 117 -22.98 -11.57 1.35
CA LYS A 117 -21.54 -11.58 1.05
C LYS A 117 -21.23 -10.97 -0.32
N ARG A 118 -22.04 -11.26 -1.35
CA ARG A 118 -21.88 -10.65 -2.69
C ARG A 118 -22.00 -9.13 -2.62
N LYS A 119 -23.00 -8.62 -1.91
CA LYS A 119 -23.18 -7.17 -1.70
C LYS A 119 -22.01 -6.55 -0.96
N GLU A 120 -21.49 -7.23 0.06
CA GLU A 120 -20.32 -6.78 0.83
C GLU A 120 -19.05 -6.71 -0.04
N VAL A 121 -18.77 -7.76 -0.81
CA VAL A 121 -17.64 -7.80 -1.74
C VAL A 121 -17.76 -6.69 -2.79
N VAL A 122 -18.93 -6.52 -3.41
CA VAL A 122 -19.18 -5.44 -4.38
C VAL A 122 -18.97 -4.07 -3.76
N HIS A 123 -19.46 -3.85 -2.53
CA HIS A 123 -19.25 -2.59 -1.82
C HIS A 123 -17.77 -2.30 -1.60
N LYS A 124 -17.00 -3.29 -1.16
CA LYS A 124 -15.54 -3.16 -0.97
C LYS A 124 -14.80 -2.92 -2.27
N ILE A 125 -15.21 -3.56 -3.37
CA ILE A 125 -14.64 -3.31 -4.71
C ILE A 125 -14.90 -1.85 -5.13
N ILE A 126 -16.11 -1.33 -4.94
CA ILE A 126 -16.42 0.08 -5.24
C ILE A 126 -15.55 1.01 -4.40
N GLU A 127 -15.42 0.75 -3.10
CA GLU A 127 -14.55 1.53 -2.22
C GLU A 127 -13.08 1.48 -2.66
N LEU A 128 -12.57 0.30 -3.02
CA LEU A 128 -11.23 0.11 -3.54
C LEU A 128 -11.01 0.91 -4.84
N LEU A 129 -11.96 0.90 -5.77
CA LEU A 129 -11.87 1.66 -7.01
C LEU A 129 -11.76 3.16 -6.73
N ASN A 130 -12.58 3.69 -5.81
CA ASN A 130 -12.51 5.10 -5.41
C ASN A 130 -11.15 5.46 -4.81
N VAL A 131 -10.63 4.63 -3.89
CA VAL A 131 -9.31 4.86 -3.28
C VAL A 131 -8.18 4.76 -4.30
N THR A 132 -8.29 3.82 -5.24
CA THR A 132 -7.32 3.62 -6.32
C THR A 132 -7.31 4.80 -7.26
N GLU A 133 -8.48 5.31 -7.67
CA GLU A 133 -8.61 6.49 -8.52
C GLU A 133 -7.97 7.72 -7.86
N LEU A 134 -8.25 7.97 -6.58
CA LEU A 134 -7.64 9.08 -5.83
C LEU A 134 -6.12 8.94 -5.73
N THR A 135 -5.62 7.73 -5.49
CA THR A 135 -4.17 7.45 -5.40
C THR A 135 -3.49 7.62 -6.75
N GLN A 136 -4.12 7.12 -7.82
CA GLN A 136 -3.64 7.24 -9.19
C GLN A 136 -3.61 8.70 -9.64
N ASN A 137 -4.62 9.50 -9.28
CA ASN A 137 -4.66 10.92 -9.57
C ASN A 137 -3.48 11.67 -8.92
N ALA A 138 -3.15 11.37 -7.66
CA ALA A 138 -1.98 11.97 -7.01
C ALA A 138 -0.67 11.55 -7.71
N LEU A 139 -0.54 10.27 -8.08
CA LEU A 139 0.65 9.77 -8.78
C LEU A 139 0.85 10.44 -10.15
N ILE A 140 -0.23 10.58 -10.94
CA ILE A 140 -0.17 11.10 -12.31
C ILE A 140 -0.09 12.62 -12.35
N ASN A 141 -0.92 13.31 -11.57
CA ASN A 141 -1.06 14.75 -11.68
C ASN A 141 -0.05 15.52 -10.84
N ASP A 142 0.46 14.92 -9.75
CA ASP A 142 1.44 15.57 -8.88
C ASP A 142 2.82 14.98 -9.10
N GLU A 143 3.06 13.73 -8.69
CA GLU A 143 4.42 13.16 -8.65
C GLU A 143 5.06 13.06 -10.02
N LEU A 144 4.33 12.58 -11.04
CA LEU A 144 4.85 12.46 -12.40
C LEU A 144 5.15 13.83 -13.01
N VAL A 145 4.32 14.84 -12.73
CA VAL A 145 4.51 16.21 -13.22
C VAL A 145 5.71 16.87 -12.54
N GLU A 146 5.82 16.74 -11.21
CA GLU A 146 6.97 17.24 -10.44
C GLU A 146 8.27 16.54 -10.86
N TRP A 147 8.24 15.23 -11.07
CA TRP A 147 9.37 14.46 -11.59
C TRP A 147 9.81 14.96 -12.97
N LYS A 148 8.86 15.17 -13.90
CA LYS A 148 9.16 15.69 -15.24
C LYS A 148 9.81 17.07 -15.19
N ARG A 149 9.34 17.96 -14.29
CA ARG A 149 9.96 19.28 -14.08
C ARG A 149 11.39 19.17 -13.55
N ARG A 150 11.63 18.26 -12.59
CA ARG A 150 12.97 17.98 -12.07
C ARG A 150 13.89 17.45 -13.17
N GLN A 151 13.38 16.59 -14.05
CA GLN A 151 14.13 16.04 -15.17
C GLN A 151 14.56 17.13 -16.15
N GLN A 152 13.64 18.00 -16.55
CA GLN A 152 13.97 19.15 -17.41
C GLN A 152 15.07 20.03 -16.82
N SER A 153 14.97 20.30 -15.51
CA SER A 153 15.96 21.11 -14.80
C SER A 153 17.34 20.44 -14.76
N ALA A 154 17.39 19.13 -14.52
CA ALA A 154 18.65 18.38 -14.52
C ALA A 154 19.31 18.35 -15.91
N CYS A 155 18.53 18.22 -16.99
CA CYS A 155 19.05 18.22 -18.36
C CYS A 155 19.74 19.53 -18.76
N ILE A 156 19.41 20.65 -18.13
CA ILE A 156 20.02 21.97 -18.39
C ILE A 156 21.13 22.34 -17.37
N GLY A 157 21.63 21.37 -16.62
CA GLY A 157 22.68 21.58 -15.61
C GLY A 157 22.18 22.00 -14.23
N GLY A 158 20.89 21.85 -13.95
CA GLY A 158 20.32 21.97 -12.61
C GLY A 158 20.75 20.85 -11.66
N ARG A 159 20.22 20.84 -10.44
CA ARG A 159 20.55 19.81 -9.44
C ARG A 159 20.30 18.40 -9.99
N PRO A 160 21.17 17.42 -9.67
CA PRO A 160 21.01 16.04 -10.14
C PRO A 160 19.64 15.49 -9.76
N LEU A 161 19.04 14.71 -10.65
CA LEU A 161 17.89 13.88 -10.32
C LEU A 161 18.33 12.90 -9.23
N LEU A 162 17.75 13.00 -8.03
CA LEU A 162 17.73 11.87 -7.11
C LEU A 162 16.92 10.77 -7.82
N SER A 163 17.65 9.78 -8.33
CA SER A 163 17.08 8.57 -8.90
C SER A 163 16.26 7.88 -7.82
N PHE A 164 14.97 7.71 -8.06
CA PHE A 164 14.20 6.67 -7.41
C PHE A 164 14.74 5.32 -7.89
N LEU A 165 15.72 4.78 -7.18
CA LEU A 165 16.14 3.39 -7.22
C LEU A 165 16.44 2.95 -5.78
#